data_AF-A0AAW9E9E4-F1
#
_entry.id   AF-A0AAW9E9E4-F1
#
_cell.length_a   1.000
_cell.length_b   1.000
_cell.length_c   1.000
_cell.angle_alpha   90.00
_cell.angle_beta   90.00
_cell.angle_gamma   90.00
#
_symmetry.space_group_name_H-M   'P 1'
#
loop_
_entity.id
_entity.type
_entity.pdbx_description
1 polymer ?
#
loop_
_entity_poly.entity_id
_entity_poly.type
_entity_poly.pdbx_seq_one_letter_code
_entity_poly.pdbx_strand_id
1 'polypeptide(L)'
;IQAVSLYIQNFTQIGDKVTTLLPAYHPISNTVCVNHRQLLESPLIYHNGCYEIDFDDLEDKFKQSVCFILLSPHNPTGTVWQQADLLKIAKLAEKYKVFIISDDVHADFVFDNAIYRPISTLSSCVE
;
A
#
# COMPACT_ATOMS: atom_id res chain seq x y z
N ILE A 1 -1.94 11.69 6.17
CA ILE A 1 -1.11 12.51 5.26
C ILE A 1 0.16 13.07 5.91
N GLN A 2 0.10 13.92 6.94
CA GLN A 2 1.33 14.45 7.57
C GLN A 2 2.24 13.35 8.11
N ALA A 3 1.68 12.34 8.79
CA ALA A 3 2.42 11.16 9.25
C ALA A 3 3.08 10.40 8.08
N VAL A 4 2.30 10.04 7.04
CA VAL A 4 2.82 9.38 5.82
C VAL A 4 3.98 10.18 5.20
N SER A 5 3.86 11.51 5.13
CA SER A 5 4.94 12.38 4.65
C SER A 5 6.20 12.25 5.49
N LEU A 6 6.08 12.23 6.82
CA LEU A 6 7.22 12.04 7.72
C LEU A 6 7.87 10.67 7.53
N TYR A 7 7.09 9.60 7.39
CA TYR A 7 7.63 8.26 7.11
C TYR A 7 8.39 8.23 5.78
N ILE A 8 7.82 8.80 4.70
CA ILE A 8 8.53 8.89 3.42
C ILE A 8 9.86 9.64 3.58
N GLN A 9 9.87 10.77 4.28
CA GLN A 9 11.09 11.57 4.48
C GLN A 9 12.18 10.83 5.27
N ASN A 10 11.78 10.04 6.28
CA ASN A 10 12.73 9.37 7.19
C ASN A 10 13.22 8.02 6.67
N PHE A 11 12.41 7.30 5.88
CA PHE A 11 12.68 5.92 5.47
C PHE A 11 13.01 5.76 3.98
N THR A 12 13.01 6.86 3.21
CA THR A 12 13.42 6.85 1.80
C THR A 12 14.34 8.05 1.51
N GLN A 13 14.93 8.12 0.32
CA GLN A 13 15.75 9.23 -0.16
C GLN A 13 15.06 9.99 -1.31
N ILE A 14 15.49 11.23 -1.57
CA ILE A 14 15.01 12.01 -2.73
C ILE A 14 15.31 11.22 -4.01
N GLY A 15 14.33 11.12 -4.90
CA GLY A 15 14.41 10.37 -6.16
C GLY A 15 14.05 8.89 -6.04
N ASP A 16 13.93 8.35 -4.82
CA ASP A 16 13.49 6.97 -4.63
C ASP A 16 12.08 6.75 -5.17
N LYS A 17 11.83 5.51 -5.59
CA LYS A 17 10.54 5.06 -6.11
C LYS A 17 9.68 4.52 -4.98
N VAL A 18 8.43 5.00 -4.91
CA VAL A 18 7.42 4.60 -3.93
C VAL A 18 6.21 4.05 -4.68
N THR A 19 5.78 2.85 -4.33
CA THR A 19 4.65 2.17 -4.98
C THR A 19 3.35 2.38 -4.20
N THR A 20 2.22 2.48 -4.89
CA THR A 20 0.88 2.34 -4.27
C THR A 20 -0.12 1.72 -5.24
N LEU A 21 -1.26 1.25 -4.71
CA LEU A 21 -2.34 0.65 -5.49
C LEU A 21 -3.29 1.73 -6.00
N LEU A 22 -3.74 1.69 -7.26
CA LEU A 22 -4.69 2.66 -7.83
C LEU A 22 -6.01 2.03 -8.31
N PRO A 23 -7.14 2.75 -8.24
CA PRO A 23 -7.29 4.14 -7.79
C PRO A 23 -7.07 4.28 -6.27
N ALA A 24 -6.46 5.39 -5.85
CA ALA A 24 -6.18 5.70 -4.43
C ALA A 24 -6.66 7.11 -4.07
N TYR A 25 -6.79 7.36 -2.76
CA TYR A 25 -7.00 8.69 -2.22
C TYR A 25 -5.90 9.65 -2.69
N HIS A 26 -6.27 10.62 -3.55
CA HIS A 26 -5.34 11.49 -4.29
C HIS A 26 -4.21 12.09 -3.43
N PRO A 27 -4.44 12.53 -2.18
CA PRO A 27 -3.36 13.01 -1.32
C PRO A 27 -2.24 12.02 -1.04
N ILE A 28 -2.44 10.69 -1.11
CA ILE A 28 -1.35 9.71 -0.98
C ILE A 28 -0.36 9.85 -2.13
N SER A 29 -0.86 9.78 -3.38
CA SER A 29 -0.04 9.96 -4.59
C SER A 29 0.66 11.33 -4.59
N ASN A 30 -0.06 12.39 -4.22
CA ASN A 30 0.51 13.73 -4.13
C ASN A 30 1.61 13.82 -3.06
N THR A 31 1.46 13.15 -1.91
CA THR A 31 2.45 13.17 -0.82
C THR A 31 3.79 12.60 -1.28
N VAL A 32 3.80 11.58 -2.13
CA VAL A 32 5.04 11.03 -2.72
C VAL A 32 5.75 12.10 -3.55
N CYS A 33 5.02 12.76 -4.46
CA CYS A 33 5.57 13.75 -5.38
C CYS A 33 6.08 15.02 -4.68
N VAL A 34 5.33 15.56 -3.72
CA VAL A 34 5.75 16.78 -2.98
C VAL A 34 6.96 16.54 -2.08
N ASN A 35 7.21 15.28 -1.71
CA ASN A 35 8.44 14.87 -1.02
C ASN A 35 9.57 14.52 -1.99
N HIS A 36 9.45 14.83 -3.28
CA HIS A 36 10.47 14.57 -4.29
C HIS A 36 10.83 13.08 -4.46
N ARG A 37 9.86 12.18 -4.26
CA ARG A 37 9.97 10.76 -4.63
C ARG A 37 9.22 10.52 -5.94
N GLN A 38 9.55 9.43 -6.63
CA GLN A 38 8.87 9.00 -7.85
C GLN A 38 7.74 8.04 -7.50
N LEU A 39 6.52 8.35 -7.91
CA LEU A 39 5.39 7.44 -7.72
C LEU A 39 5.43 6.32 -8.77
N LEU A 40 5.39 5.08 -8.31
CA LEU A 40 5.08 3.91 -9.12
C LEU A 40 3.63 3.50 -8.86
N GLU A 41 2.84 3.54 -9.92
CA GLU A 41 1.43 3.19 -9.87
C GLU A 41 1.26 1.70 -10.17
N SER A 42 0.59 0.97 -9.29
CA SER A 42 0.15 -0.41 -9.52
C SER A 42 -1.39 -0.46 -9.61
N PRO A 43 -1.97 -0.47 -10.82
CA PRO A 43 -3.41 -0.45 -10.98
C PRO A 43 -4.08 -1.72 -10.46
N LEU A 44 -5.16 -1.55 -9.70
CA LEU A 44 -6.04 -2.63 -9.29
C LEU A 44 -6.87 -3.11 -10.47
N ILE A 45 -7.18 -4.40 -10.46
CA ILE A 45 -8.07 -5.04 -11.42
C ILE A 45 -9.49 -4.91 -10.88
N TYR A 46 -10.38 -4.31 -11.67
CA TYR A 46 -11.80 -4.23 -11.33
C TYR A 46 -12.58 -5.37 -11.99
N HIS A 47 -13.29 -6.16 -11.18
CA HIS A 47 -14.13 -7.25 -11.66
C HIS A 47 -15.43 -7.34 -10.84
N ASN A 48 -16.57 -7.21 -11.51
CA ASN A 48 -17.91 -7.40 -10.94
C ASN A 48 -18.18 -6.69 -9.61
N GLY A 49 -17.75 -5.43 -9.47
CA GLY A 49 -17.97 -4.65 -8.25
C GLY A 49 -16.85 -4.75 -7.21
N CYS A 50 -15.87 -5.62 -7.41
CA CYS A 50 -14.74 -5.80 -6.51
C CYS A 50 -13.44 -5.35 -7.17
N TYR A 51 -12.49 -4.91 -6.35
CA TYR A 51 -11.12 -4.63 -6.78
C TYR A 51 -10.18 -5.70 -6.25
N GLU A 52 -9.28 -6.17 -7.11
CA GLU A 52 -8.26 -7.18 -6.81
C GLU A 52 -6.88 -6.63 -7.14
N ILE A 53 -5.86 -7.14 -6.45
CA ILE A 53 -4.47 -6.74 -6.68
C ILE A 53 -3.91 -7.55 -7.86
N ASP A 54 -3.39 -6.84 -8.87
CA ASP A 54 -2.49 -7.45 -9.85
C ASP A 54 -1.12 -7.70 -9.19
N PHE A 55 -0.92 -8.92 -8.70
CA PHE A 55 0.31 -9.26 -8.00
C PHE A 55 1.53 -9.37 -8.91
N ASP A 56 1.34 -9.62 -10.21
CA ASP A 56 2.44 -9.69 -11.16
C ASP A 56 2.96 -8.26 -11.42
N ASP A 57 2.05 -7.30 -11.65
CA ASP A 57 2.42 -5.88 -11.76
C ASP A 57 3.00 -5.34 -10.44
N LEU A 58 2.40 -5.65 -9.29
CA LEU A 58 2.90 -5.22 -7.98
C LEU A 58 4.33 -5.73 -7.73
N GLU A 59 4.61 -6.99 -8.05
CA GLU A 59 5.95 -7.58 -7.95
C GLU A 59 6.95 -6.85 -8.88
N ASP A 60 6.54 -6.48 -10.09
CA ASP A 60 7.37 -5.70 -11.02
C ASP A 60 7.65 -4.27 -10.53
N LYS A 61 6.71 -3.64 -9.79
CA LYS A 61 6.98 -2.36 -9.11
C LYS A 61 7.91 -2.54 -7.93
N PHE A 62 7.71 -3.59 -7.13
CA PHE A 62 8.53 -3.87 -5.94
C PHE A 62 10.00 -4.10 -6.27
N LYS A 63 10.32 -4.67 -7.44
CA LYS A 63 11.70 -4.77 -7.95
C LYS A 63 12.41 -3.41 -8.12
N GLN A 64 11.65 -2.32 -8.17
CA GLN A 64 12.15 -0.98 -8.48
C GLN A 64 11.90 0.03 -7.36
N SER A 65 10.95 -0.22 -6.45
CA SER A 65 10.62 0.66 -5.34
C SER A 65 11.33 0.28 -4.06
N VAL A 66 11.55 1.27 -3.20
CA VAL A 66 12.08 1.05 -1.84
C VAL A 66 10.97 1.09 -0.78
N CYS A 67 9.80 1.63 -1.14
CA CYS A 67 8.67 1.80 -0.22
C CYS A 67 7.35 1.51 -0.94
N PHE A 68 6.39 0.97 -0.20
CA PHE A 68 5.00 0.75 -0.61
C PHE A 68 4.05 1.39 0.39
N ILE A 69 3.09 2.16 -0.10
CA ILE A 69 2.02 2.73 0.73
C ILE A 69 0.75 1.91 0.52
N LEU A 70 0.34 1.21 1.58
CA LEU A 70 -0.88 0.40 1.64
C LEU A 70 -1.99 1.22 2.30
N LEU A 71 -3.15 1.37 1.64
CA LEU A 71 -4.37 1.86 2.26
C LEU A 71 -5.23 0.66 2.67
N SER A 72 -5.60 0.55 3.95
CA SER A 72 -6.31 -0.63 4.45
C SER A 72 -7.26 -0.28 5.61
N PRO A 73 -8.59 -0.20 5.40
CA PRO A 73 -9.34 -0.38 4.15
C PRO A 73 -8.97 0.63 3.04
N HIS A 74 -9.09 0.18 1.78
CA HIS A 74 -8.59 0.89 0.61
C HIS A 74 -9.53 1.99 0.12
N ASN A 75 -9.19 3.25 0.38
CA ASN A 75 -9.87 4.42 -0.15
C ASN A 75 -9.38 4.73 -1.60
N PRO A 76 -10.27 4.85 -2.61
CA PRO A 76 -11.72 5.08 -2.51
C PRO A 76 -12.60 3.84 -2.70
N THR A 77 -12.02 2.67 -2.96
CA THR A 77 -12.76 1.47 -3.35
C THR A 77 -13.61 0.84 -2.24
N GLY A 78 -13.27 1.11 -0.97
CA GLY A 78 -13.87 0.45 0.19
C GLY A 78 -13.37 -0.98 0.43
N THR A 79 -12.38 -1.45 -0.34
CA THR A 79 -11.88 -2.82 -0.25
C THR A 79 -11.22 -3.09 1.10
N VAL A 80 -11.63 -4.17 1.77
CA VAL A 80 -10.97 -4.71 2.96
C VAL A 80 -10.16 -5.93 2.53
N TRP A 81 -8.84 -5.84 2.63
CA TRP A 81 -7.93 -6.86 2.12
C TRP A 81 -8.06 -8.19 2.87
N GLN A 82 -8.07 -9.29 2.14
CA GLN A 82 -8.08 -10.61 2.76
C GLN A 82 -6.71 -10.92 3.37
N GLN A 83 -6.69 -11.78 4.38
CA GLN A 83 -5.45 -12.21 5.02
C GLN A 83 -4.45 -12.81 4.00
N ALA A 84 -4.95 -13.54 3.00
CA ALA A 84 -4.12 -14.11 1.94
C ALA A 84 -3.42 -13.04 1.11
N ASP A 85 -4.12 -11.95 0.77
CA ASP A 85 -3.56 -10.83 0.00
C ASP A 85 -2.50 -10.10 0.81
N LEU A 86 -2.81 -9.77 2.08
CA LEU A 86 -1.86 -9.12 2.98
C LEU A 86 -0.60 -9.96 3.21
N LEU A 87 -0.73 -11.28 3.35
CA LEU A 87 0.41 -12.19 3.45
C LEU A 87 1.25 -12.20 2.17
N LYS A 88 0.60 -12.12 1.00
CA LYS A 88 1.31 -12.08 -0.29
C LYS A 88 2.05 -10.74 -0.48
N ILE A 89 1.43 -9.61 -0.10
CA ILE A 89 2.08 -8.29 -0.04
C ILE A 89 3.30 -8.35 0.87
N ALA A 90 3.15 -8.83 2.11
CA ALA A 90 4.24 -8.89 3.09
C ALA A 90 5.41 -9.75 2.60
N LYS A 91 5.13 -10.90 1.98
CA LYS A 91 6.17 -11.79 1.40
C LYS A 91 6.91 -11.13 0.23
N LEU A 92 6.19 -10.44 -0.66
CA LEU A 92 6.81 -9.71 -1.77
C LEU A 92 7.66 -8.55 -1.24
N ALA A 93 7.14 -7.80 -0.27
CA ALA A 93 7.87 -6.69 0.34
C ALA A 93 9.15 -7.18 1.01
N GLU A 94 9.12 -8.28 1.75
CA GLU A 94 10.31 -8.91 2.35
C GLU A 94 11.30 -9.36 1.27
N LYS A 95 10.83 -10.06 0.23
CA LYS A 95 11.66 -10.55 -0.89
C LYS A 95 12.43 -9.43 -1.58
N TYR A 96 11.81 -8.27 -1.78
CA TYR A 96 12.40 -7.13 -2.49
C TYR A 96 12.89 -6.01 -1.56
N LYS A 97 12.84 -6.21 -0.23
CA LYS A 97 13.23 -5.24 0.80
C LYS A 97 12.51 -3.89 0.65
N VAL A 98 11.21 -3.96 0.37
CA VAL A 98 10.32 -2.79 0.28
C VAL A 98 9.77 -2.48 1.67
N PHE A 99 9.97 -1.26 2.14
CA PHE A 99 9.38 -0.77 3.40
C PHE A 99 7.89 -0.49 3.21
N ILE A 100 7.03 -1.02 4.07
CA ILE A 100 5.58 -0.81 3.98
C ILE A 100 5.18 0.31 4.94
N ILE A 101 4.41 1.28 4.43
CA ILE A 101 3.66 2.24 5.23
C ILE A 101 2.18 1.84 5.13
N SER A 102 1.58 1.40 6.22
CA SER A 102 0.14 1.09 6.29
C SER A 102 -0.64 2.30 6.79
N ASP A 103 -1.58 2.81 5.99
CA ASP A 103 -2.56 3.80 6.42
C ASP A 103 -3.89 3.10 6.73
N ASP A 104 -4.07 2.80 8.00
CA ASP A 104 -5.23 2.08 8.53
C ASP A 104 -6.29 3.02 9.13
N VAL A 105 -6.34 4.29 8.71
CA VAL A 105 -7.27 5.31 9.26
C VAL A 105 -8.75 4.90 9.16
N HIS A 106 -9.08 4.00 8.25
CA HIS A 106 -10.45 3.49 8.05
C HIS A 106 -10.72 2.14 8.73
N ALA A 107 -9.82 1.64 9.58
CA ALA A 107 -9.95 0.32 10.23
C ALA A 107 -11.26 0.12 11.01
N ASP A 108 -11.86 1.20 11.52
CA ASP A 108 -13.15 1.17 12.24
C ASP A 108 -14.38 1.12 11.30
N PHE A 109 -14.21 1.40 10.00
CA PHE A 109 -15.28 1.48 9.01
C PHE A 109 -15.35 0.22 8.15
N VAL A 110 -15.63 -0.91 8.81
CA VAL A 110 -15.70 -2.23 8.18
C VAL A 110 -17.13 -2.75 8.26
N PHE A 111 -17.70 -3.12 7.11
CA PHE A 111 -19.10 -3.53 6.97
C PHE A 111 -19.23 -4.99 6.50
N ASP A 112 -20.44 -5.51 6.44
CA ASP A 112 -20.79 -6.81 5.83
C ASP A 112 -19.98 -8.02 6.33
N ASN A 113 -19.68 -8.04 7.64
CA ASN A 113 -18.86 -9.06 8.31
C ASN A 113 -17.43 -9.21 7.76
N ALA A 114 -16.93 -8.24 6.99
CA ALA A 114 -15.52 -8.19 6.64
C ALA A 114 -14.67 -8.08 7.92
N ILE A 115 -13.46 -8.62 7.87
CA ILE A 115 -12.54 -8.64 9.01
C ILE A 115 -11.28 -7.91 8.60
N TYR A 116 -11.16 -6.66 9.07
CA TYR A 116 -9.92 -5.92 8.98
C TYR A 116 -8.82 -6.60 9.79
N ARG A 117 -7.60 -6.60 9.25
CA ARG A 117 -6.41 -7.14 9.89
C ARG A 117 -5.26 -6.16 9.65
N PRO A 118 -4.62 -5.63 10.71
CA PRO A 118 -3.41 -4.84 10.54
C PRO A 118 -2.32 -5.72 9.94
N ILE A 119 -1.68 -5.26 8.86
CA ILE A 119 -0.65 -6.03 8.16
C ILE A 119 0.56 -6.34 9.06
N SER A 120 0.85 -5.48 10.06
CA SER A 120 1.89 -5.67 11.07
C SER A 120 1.68 -6.90 11.97
N THR A 121 0.46 -7.43 12.05
CA THR A 121 0.18 -8.68 12.79
C THR A 121 0.58 -9.94 12.02
N LEU A 122 0.85 -9.81 10.72
CA LEU A 122 1.08 -10.94 9.81
C LEU A 122 2.56 -11.16 9.46
N SER A 123 3.41 -10.16 9.69
CA SER A 123 4.86 -10.26 9.51
C SER A 123 5.58 -9.25 10.40
N SER A 124 6.71 -9.67 10.98
CA SER A 124 7.59 -8.80 11.78
C SER A 124 8.35 -7.76 10.94
N CYS A 125 8.24 -7.79 9.61
CA CYS A 125 8.94 -6.89 8.70
C CYS A 125 8.12 -5.63 8.34
N VAL A 126 6.99 -5.38 9.02
CA VAL A 126 6.05 -4.30 8.70
C VAL A 126 5.89 -3.40 9.92
N GLU A 127 6.31 -2.14 9.81
CA GLU A 127 6.11 -1.07 10.81
C GLU A 127 4.87 -0.22 10.51
#